data_AF-A0A438GRJ3-F1
#
_entry.id   AF-A0A438GRJ3-F1
#
_cell.length_a   1.000
_cell.length_b   1.000
_cell.length_c   1.000
_cell.angle_alpha   90.00
_cell.angle_beta   90.00
_cell.angle_gamma   90.00
#
_symmetry.space_group_name_H-M   'P 1'
#
loop_
_entity.id
_entity.type
_entity.pdbx_description
1 polymer ?
#
loop_
_entity_poly.entity_id
_entity_poly.type
_entity_poly.pdbx_seq_one_letter_code
_entity_poly.pdbx_strand_id
1 'polypeptide(L)'
;MADHITKGEEFEKKAEKKLSGWGLFGSKYEDAAELYEKAANSFKLAKSWDKAGSINIKLANCHLKLDSKHEAANAYADAANCYKKTSNKELKLVFVPKLRHSSLVQAMVAPTSDAILHLSSTIHLGLEAIACLEQAAAIFLEIGRLNMAARYYKEIGELYEVDQNLQQAIEKFESSC
;
A
#
# COMPACT_ATOMS: atom_id res chain seq x y z
N MET A 1 9.25 20.71 -2.33
CA MET A 1 8.51 19.44 -2.48
C MET A 1 8.97 18.63 -3.70
N ALA A 2 9.25 19.26 -4.86
CA ALA A 2 9.78 18.57 -6.06
C ALA A 2 11.11 17.82 -5.83
N ASP A 3 11.97 18.31 -4.93
CA ASP A 3 13.28 17.72 -4.66
C ASP A 3 13.21 16.30 -4.09
N HIS A 4 12.21 16.00 -3.26
CA HIS A 4 12.10 14.69 -2.62
C HIS A 4 11.52 13.62 -3.55
N ILE A 5 10.63 13.99 -4.48
CA ILE A 5 10.13 13.07 -5.50
C ILE A 5 11.27 12.63 -6.41
N THR A 6 12.03 13.60 -6.93
CA THR A 6 13.18 13.35 -7.81
C THR A 6 14.22 12.46 -7.11
N LYS A 7 14.55 12.75 -5.85
CA LYS A 7 15.47 11.90 -5.05
C LYS A 7 14.94 10.47 -4.90
N GLY A 8 13.63 10.31 -4.67
CA GLY A 8 12.99 9.01 -4.59
C GLY A 8 13.19 8.19 -5.87
N GLU A 9 12.90 8.80 -7.03
CA GLU A 9 13.03 8.19 -8.35
C GLU A 9 14.48 7.85 -8.69
N GLU A 10 15.44 8.69 -8.31
CA GLU A 10 16.87 8.40 -8.48
C GLU A 10 17.31 7.18 -7.67
N PHE A 11 16.87 7.07 -6.42
CA PHE A 11 17.20 5.92 -5.57
C PHE A 11 16.55 4.63 -6.09
N GLU A 12 15.29 4.69 -6.51
CA GLU A 12 14.60 3.57 -7.15
C GLU A 12 15.36 3.08 -8.39
N LYS A 13 15.73 3.99 -9.31
CA LYS A 13 16.49 3.64 -10.51
C LYS A 13 17.86 3.02 -10.19
N LYS A 14 18.52 3.48 -9.12
CA LYS A 14 19.78 2.89 -8.66
C LYS A 14 19.56 1.48 -8.10
N ALA A 15 18.48 1.25 -7.34
CA ALA A 15 18.11 -0.07 -6.84
C ALA A 15 17.83 -1.06 -7.99
N GLU A 16 17.07 -0.64 -9.01
CA GLU A 16 16.75 -1.49 -10.17
C GLU A 16 18.01 -1.86 -10.98
N LYS A 17 18.95 -0.92 -11.12
CA LYS A 17 20.26 -1.20 -11.72
C LYS A 17 21.07 -2.22 -10.92
N LYS A 18 20.99 -2.19 -9.58
CA LYS A 18 21.63 -3.19 -8.72
C LYS A 18 21.03 -4.58 -8.90
N LEU A 19 19.70 -4.67 -9.01
CA LEU A 19 19.01 -5.94 -9.22
C LEU A 19 19.27 -6.58 -10.58
N SER A 20 19.38 -5.74 -11.63
CA SER A 20 19.68 -6.16 -13.01
C SER A 20 21.18 -6.43 -13.27
N GLY A 21 22.06 -6.01 -12.37
CA GLY A 21 23.49 -6.27 -12.47
C GLY A 21 23.85 -7.76 -12.30
N TRP A 22 24.82 -8.22 -13.10
CA TRP A 22 25.42 -9.55 -12.98
C TRP A 22 26.39 -9.59 -11.77
N GLY A 23 25.84 -9.59 -10.55
CA GLY A 23 26.58 -9.66 -9.29
C GLY A 23 26.24 -10.92 -8.49
N LEU A 24 27.22 -11.42 -7.73
CA LEU A 24 27.15 -12.62 -6.89
C LEU A 24 25.87 -12.64 -6.02
N PHE A 25 25.06 -13.68 -6.17
CA PHE A 25 23.73 -13.81 -5.56
C PHE A 25 23.76 -13.60 -4.04
N GLY A 26 22.96 -12.66 -3.53
CA GLY A 26 22.91 -12.24 -2.12
C GLY A 26 23.10 -10.72 -1.98
N SER A 27 24.34 -10.25 -2.17
CA SER A 27 24.75 -8.84 -2.01
C SER A 27 23.88 -7.81 -2.77
N LYS A 28 23.39 -8.17 -3.97
CA LYS A 28 22.58 -7.26 -4.78
C LYS A 28 21.22 -6.90 -4.17
N TYR A 29 20.64 -7.80 -3.37
CA TYR A 29 19.34 -7.56 -2.74
C TYR A 29 19.49 -6.70 -1.49
N GLU A 30 20.61 -6.81 -0.76
CA GLU A 30 20.95 -5.90 0.35
C GLU A 30 21.16 -4.48 -0.16
N ASP A 31 22.01 -4.32 -1.18
CA ASP A 31 22.24 -3.03 -1.85
C ASP A 31 20.93 -2.41 -2.36
N ALA A 32 20.07 -3.23 -2.97
CA ALA A 32 18.78 -2.77 -3.48
C ALA A 32 17.81 -2.39 -2.35
N ALA A 33 17.77 -3.16 -1.26
CA ALA A 33 16.92 -2.87 -0.11
C ALA A 33 17.29 -1.52 0.53
N GLU A 34 18.58 -1.24 0.75
CA GLU A 34 19.02 0.05 1.30
C GLU A 34 18.61 1.24 0.40
N LEU A 35 18.70 1.06 -0.92
CA LEU A 35 18.30 2.09 -1.88
C LEU A 35 16.78 2.26 -1.93
N TYR A 36 16.00 1.17 -1.87
CA TYR A 36 14.54 1.26 -1.78
C TYR A 36 14.08 1.90 -0.47
N GLU A 37 14.75 1.67 0.66
CA GLU A 37 14.42 2.35 1.91
C GLU A 37 14.62 3.86 1.79
N LYS A 38 15.75 4.30 1.20
CA LYS A 38 16.00 5.72 0.90
C LYS A 38 14.97 6.31 -0.06
N ALA A 39 14.55 5.55 -1.08
CA ALA A 39 13.52 5.95 -2.01
C ALA A 39 12.15 6.12 -1.31
N ALA A 40 11.73 5.12 -0.54
CA ALA A 40 10.48 5.12 0.21
C ALA A 40 10.42 6.31 1.17
N ASN A 41 11.50 6.57 1.93
CA ASN A 41 11.58 7.70 2.85
C ASN A 41 11.48 9.04 2.12
N SER A 42 12.11 9.16 0.94
CA SER A 42 12.01 10.36 0.10
C SER A 42 10.57 10.59 -0.39
N PHE A 43 9.88 9.54 -0.85
CA PHE A 43 8.47 9.64 -1.27
C PHE A 43 7.53 9.94 -0.09
N LYS A 44 7.76 9.36 1.10
CA LYS A 44 7.02 9.68 2.33
C LYS A 44 7.19 11.17 2.70
N LEU A 45 8.40 11.73 2.61
CA LEU A 45 8.65 13.16 2.84
C LEU A 45 7.97 14.06 1.81
N ALA A 46 7.88 13.60 0.56
CA ALA A 46 7.13 14.27 -0.50
C ALA A 46 5.60 14.13 -0.36
N LYS A 47 5.12 13.30 0.57
CA LYS A 47 3.71 12.88 0.70
C LYS A 47 3.15 12.17 -0.55
N SER A 48 4.02 11.60 -1.38
CA SER A 48 3.65 10.72 -2.50
C SER A 48 3.50 9.30 -1.95
N TRP A 49 2.40 9.08 -1.24
CA TRP A 49 2.14 7.83 -0.52
C TRP A 49 1.92 6.64 -1.47
N ASP A 50 1.35 6.89 -2.64
CA ASP A 50 1.25 5.95 -3.75
C ASP A 50 2.62 5.37 -4.15
N LYS A 51 3.58 6.25 -4.48
CA LYS A 51 4.94 5.86 -4.83
C LYS A 51 5.65 5.19 -3.65
N ALA A 52 5.51 5.73 -2.45
CA ALA A 52 6.08 5.13 -1.25
C ALA A 52 5.55 3.70 -1.02
N GLY A 53 4.26 3.45 -1.24
CA GLY A 53 3.66 2.12 -1.14
C GLY A 53 4.30 1.14 -2.11
N SER A 54 4.40 1.54 -3.39
CA SER A 54 5.01 0.71 -4.44
C SER A 54 6.47 0.35 -4.13
N ILE A 55 7.25 1.32 -3.66
CA ILE A 55 8.65 1.07 -3.26
C ILE A 55 8.73 0.14 -2.06
N ASN A 56 7.85 0.26 -1.06
CA ASN A 56 7.87 -0.63 0.10
C ASN A 56 7.55 -2.08 -0.29
N ILE A 57 6.72 -2.32 -1.31
CA ILE A 57 6.55 -3.67 -1.88
C ILE A 57 7.86 -4.18 -2.49
N LYS A 58 8.56 -3.35 -3.27
CA LYS A 58 9.87 -3.72 -3.84
C LYS A 58 10.91 -4.02 -2.76
N LEU A 59 10.91 -3.24 -1.67
CA LEU A 59 11.74 -3.46 -0.48
C LEU A 59 11.40 -4.79 0.20
N ALA A 60 10.11 -5.07 0.45
CA ALA A 60 9.65 -6.32 1.04
C ALA A 60 10.10 -7.54 0.24
N ASN A 61 10.00 -7.47 -1.10
CA ASN A 61 10.48 -8.52 -1.99
C ASN A 61 12.00 -8.74 -1.90
N CYS A 62 12.79 -7.67 -1.70
CA CYS A 62 14.22 -7.81 -1.46
C CYS A 62 14.50 -8.53 -0.14
N HIS A 63 13.79 -8.17 0.94
CA HIS A 63 13.92 -8.85 2.23
C HIS A 63 13.52 -10.34 2.15
N LEU A 64 12.49 -10.69 1.37
CA LEU A 64 12.14 -12.10 1.12
C LEU A 64 13.27 -12.86 0.40
N LYS A 65 13.97 -12.23 -0.55
CA LYS A 65 15.14 -12.83 -1.23
C LYS A 65 16.35 -12.99 -0.31
N LEU A 66 16.39 -12.25 0.79
CA LEU A 66 17.41 -12.32 1.83
C LEU A 66 16.97 -13.19 3.02
N ASP A 67 15.84 -13.88 2.93
CA ASP A 67 15.22 -14.66 4.02
C ASP A 67 14.95 -13.85 5.31
N SER A 68 14.91 -12.52 5.18
CA SER A 68 14.63 -11.56 6.27
C SER A 68 13.12 -11.38 6.44
N LYS A 69 12.44 -12.45 6.87
CA LYS A 69 10.96 -12.53 6.88
C LYS A 69 10.30 -11.44 7.74
N HIS A 70 10.86 -11.14 8.89
CA HIS A 70 10.29 -10.13 9.79
C HIS A 70 10.34 -8.73 9.16
N GLU A 71 11.46 -8.40 8.52
CA GLU A 71 11.67 -7.13 7.80
C GLU A 71 10.76 -7.04 6.57
N ALA A 72 10.61 -8.14 5.83
CA ALA A 72 9.68 -8.21 4.70
C ALA A 72 8.22 -7.92 5.13
N ALA A 73 7.77 -8.55 6.21
CA ALA A 73 6.40 -8.35 6.71
C ALA A 73 6.17 -6.91 7.18
N ASN A 74 7.16 -6.29 7.83
CA ASN A 74 7.08 -4.88 8.21
C ASN A 74 7.04 -3.95 6.99
N ALA A 75 7.83 -4.22 5.96
CA ALA A 75 7.81 -3.45 4.71
C ALA A 75 6.45 -3.55 4.00
N TYR A 76 5.82 -4.72 3.97
CA TYR A 76 4.44 -4.86 3.47
C TYR A 76 3.42 -4.07 4.30
N ALA A 77 3.51 -4.12 5.64
CA ALA A 77 2.63 -3.32 6.50
C ALA A 77 2.82 -1.81 6.27
N ASP A 78 4.06 -1.36 6.05
CA ASP A 78 4.38 0.01 5.68
C ASP A 78 3.79 0.40 4.31
N ALA A 79 3.81 -0.50 3.34
CA ALA A 79 3.18 -0.30 2.03
C ALA A 79 1.66 -0.10 2.19
N ALA A 80 0.99 -0.99 2.94
CA ALA A 80 -0.44 -0.87 3.22
C ALA A 80 -0.80 0.46 3.88
N ASN A 81 -0.02 0.89 4.89
CA ASN A 81 -0.21 2.18 5.55
C ASN A 81 -0.07 3.37 4.59
N CYS A 82 0.81 3.28 3.60
CA CYS A 82 0.93 4.32 2.58
C CYS A 82 -0.32 4.35 1.68
N TYR A 83 -0.77 3.21 1.15
CA TYR A 83 -1.97 3.16 0.30
C TYR A 83 -3.24 3.60 1.04
N LYS A 84 -3.40 3.23 2.30
CA LYS A 84 -4.49 3.73 3.17
C LYS A 84 -4.48 5.25 3.31
N LYS A 85 -3.31 5.89 3.39
CA LYS A 85 -3.21 7.35 3.45
C LYS A 85 -3.61 8.01 2.14
N THR A 86 -3.30 7.39 1.00
CA THR A 86 -3.75 7.85 -0.31
C THR A 86 -5.26 7.72 -0.44
N SER A 87 -5.84 6.55 -0.15
CA SER A 87 -7.29 6.32 -0.30
C SER A 87 -8.12 7.25 0.60
N ASN A 88 -7.73 7.44 1.86
CA ASN A 88 -8.41 8.36 2.78
C ASN A 88 -8.34 9.83 2.35
N LYS A 89 -7.29 10.23 1.63
CA LYS A 89 -7.15 11.58 1.09
C LYS A 89 -8.09 11.77 -0.10
N GLU A 90 -8.12 10.82 -1.03
CA GLU A 90 -9.01 10.84 -2.21
C GLU A 90 -10.49 10.80 -1.80
N LEU A 91 -10.86 9.95 -0.83
CA LEU A 91 -12.21 9.92 -0.24
C LEU A 91 -12.62 11.30 0.32
N LYS A 92 -11.75 11.97 1.08
CA LYS A 92 -12.05 13.30 1.62
C LYS A 92 -12.19 14.37 0.55
N LEU A 93 -11.48 14.25 -0.58
CA LEU A 93 -11.55 15.19 -1.70
C LEU A 93 -12.85 15.04 -2.50
N VAL A 94 -13.37 13.81 -2.63
CA VAL A 94 -14.67 13.55 -3.26
C VAL A 94 -15.83 14.00 -2.36
N PHE A 95 -15.72 13.79 -1.04
CA PHE A 95 -16.76 14.13 -0.06
C PHE A 95 -16.62 15.54 0.56
N VAL A 96 -15.81 16.45 -0.02
CA VAL A 96 -15.77 17.86 0.40
C VAL A 96 -17.19 18.45 0.24
N PRO A 97 -17.75 19.16 1.24
CA PRO A 97 -19.15 19.57 1.28
C PRO A 97 -19.47 20.72 0.31
N LYS A 98 -19.39 20.47 -1.00
CA LYS A 98 -20.01 21.29 -2.03
C LYS A 98 -21.35 20.72 -2.50
N LEU A 99 -21.90 19.76 -1.75
CA LEU A 99 -23.19 19.10 -1.98
C LEU A 99 -24.02 18.96 -0.69
N ARG A 100 -23.92 19.92 0.22
CA ARG A 100 -24.95 20.14 1.25
C ARG A 100 -25.57 21.50 0.97
N HIS A 101 -26.87 21.54 0.74
CA HIS A 101 -27.68 22.73 0.40
C HIS A 101 -27.82 23.06 -1.09
N SER A 102 -28.42 22.17 -1.86
CA SER A 102 -29.45 22.59 -2.82
C SER A 102 -30.33 21.40 -3.20
N SER A 103 -31.61 21.67 -3.37
CA SER A 103 -32.73 20.74 -3.62
C SER A 103 -32.67 20.04 -4.99
N LEU A 104 -31.48 19.69 -5.48
CA LEU A 104 -31.22 19.05 -6.77
C LEU A 104 -30.65 17.63 -6.61
N VAL A 105 -31.06 16.92 -5.55
CA VAL A 105 -30.66 15.53 -5.24
C VAL A 105 -31.21 14.51 -6.28
N GLN A 106 -31.89 14.96 -7.34
CA GLN A 106 -32.53 14.08 -8.32
C GLN A 106 -32.23 14.37 -9.80
N ALA A 107 -31.30 15.28 -10.11
CA ALA A 107 -30.89 15.52 -11.50
C ALA A 107 -29.57 14.82 -11.83
N MET A 108 -29.67 13.56 -12.26
CA MET A 108 -28.75 12.92 -13.22
C MET A 108 -27.27 12.80 -12.83
N VAL A 109 -26.94 11.76 -12.05
CA VAL A 109 -25.60 11.18 -12.06
C VAL A 109 -25.45 10.38 -13.36
N ALA A 110 -25.14 11.06 -14.46
CA ALA A 110 -24.21 10.48 -15.41
C ALA A 110 -22.84 10.80 -14.79
N PRO A 111 -22.09 9.81 -14.28
CA PRO A 111 -20.77 10.12 -13.79
C PRO A 111 -19.98 10.67 -14.98
N THR A 112 -19.48 11.89 -14.87
CA THR A 112 -18.44 12.35 -15.79
C THR A 112 -17.29 11.34 -15.75
N SER A 113 -16.64 11.06 -16.89
CA SER A 113 -15.51 10.13 -17.00
C SER A 113 -14.54 10.21 -15.81
N ASP A 114 -14.22 11.43 -15.37
CA ASP A 114 -13.30 11.70 -14.27
C ASP A 114 -13.77 11.14 -12.92
N ALA A 115 -15.08 11.19 -12.60
CA ALA A 115 -15.59 10.68 -11.33
C ALA A 115 -15.52 9.14 -11.25
N ILE A 116 -15.77 8.45 -12.37
CA ILE A 116 -15.58 6.99 -12.49
C ILE A 116 -14.10 6.63 -12.34
N LEU A 117 -13.21 7.38 -13.00
CA LEU A 117 -11.77 7.15 -12.93
C LEU A 117 -11.24 7.32 -11.50
N HIS A 118 -11.69 8.35 -10.78
CA HIS A 118 -11.30 8.57 -9.38
C HIS A 118 -11.82 7.50 -8.42
N LEU A 119 -13.07 7.06 -8.58
CA LEU A 119 -13.63 5.95 -7.80
C LEU A 119 -12.87 4.65 -8.07
N SER A 120 -12.61 4.33 -9.35
CA SER A 120 -11.85 3.15 -9.74
C SER A 120 -10.43 3.16 -9.16
N SER A 121 -9.75 4.30 -9.18
CA SER A 121 -8.42 4.45 -8.59
C SER A 121 -8.43 4.31 -7.06
N THR A 122 -9.46 4.84 -6.38
CA THR A 122 -9.59 4.73 -4.92
C THR A 122 -9.84 3.28 -4.49
N ILE A 123 -10.71 2.56 -5.20
CA ILE A 123 -10.97 1.13 -4.98
C ILE A 123 -9.68 0.32 -5.21
N HIS A 124 -8.95 0.63 -6.28
CA HIS A 124 -7.69 -0.03 -6.59
C HIS A 124 -6.67 0.09 -5.43
N LEU A 125 -6.47 1.30 -4.91
CA LEU A 125 -5.57 1.55 -3.77
C LEU A 125 -6.02 0.84 -2.49
N GLY A 126 -7.33 0.72 -2.24
CA GLY A 126 -7.89 -0.04 -1.12
C GLY A 126 -7.53 -1.52 -1.20
N LEU A 127 -7.71 -2.12 -2.39
CA LEU A 127 -7.36 -3.53 -2.64
C LEU A 127 -5.85 -3.78 -2.52
N GLU A 128 -5.01 -2.85 -2.99
CA GLU A 128 -3.55 -2.94 -2.84
C GLU A 128 -3.13 -2.91 -1.36
N ALA A 129 -3.78 -2.10 -0.53
CA ALA A 129 -3.52 -2.07 0.91
C ALA A 129 -3.85 -3.40 1.58
N ILE A 130 -5.01 -3.98 1.25
CA ILE A 130 -5.46 -5.28 1.76
C ILE A 130 -4.47 -6.37 1.35
N ALA A 131 -4.11 -6.44 0.06
CA ALA A 131 -3.14 -7.41 -0.44
C ALA A 131 -1.80 -7.33 0.31
N CYS A 132 -1.31 -6.12 0.60
CA CYS A 132 -0.08 -5.93 1.38
C CYS A 132 -0.24 -6.43 2.82
N LEU A 133 -1.34 -6.14 3.50
CA LEU A 133 -1.59 -6.64 4.86
C LEU A 133 -1.70 -8.16 4.90
N GLU A 134 -2.28 -8.79 3.88
CA GLU A 134 -2.35 -10.24 3.77
C GLU A 134 -0.99 -10.89 3.64
N GLN A 135 -0.11 -10.32 2.81
CA GLN A 135 1.28 -10.77 2.71
C GLN A 135 2.01 -10.62 4.05
N ALA A 136 1.85 -9.49 4.73
CA ALA A 136 2.43 -9.28 6.06
C ALA A 136 1.91 -10.33 7.07
N ALA A 137 0.60 -10.54 7.13
CA ALA A 137 -0.03 -11.51 8.03
C ALA A 137 0.46 -12.93 7.76
N ALA A 138 0.51 -13.36 6.49
CA ALA A 138 0.99 -14.68 6.09
C ALA A 138 2.43 -14.92 6.53
N ILE A 139 3.33 -13.95 6.33
CA ILE A 139 4.72 -14.06 6.76
C ILE A 139 4.81 -14.13 8.30
N PHE A 140 4.04 -13.29 9.02
CA PHE A 140 4.02 -13.33 10.49
C PHE A 140 3.47 -14.65 11.06
N LEU A 141 2.50 -15.28 10.40
CA LEU A 141 2.06 -16.63 10.73
C LEU A 141 3.18 -17.66 10.54
N GLU A 142 3.89 -17.59 9.41
CA GLU A 142 4.98 -18.50 9.09
C GLU A 142 6.10 -18.46 10.14
N ILE A 143 6.45 -17.26 10.64
CA ILE A 143 7.47 -17.09 11.68
C ILE A 143 6.92 -17.26 13.12
N GLY A 144 5.68 -17.70 13.28
CA GLY A 144 5.06 -18.00 14.59
C GLY A 144 4.66 -16.76 15.42
N ARG A 145 4.58 -15.57 14.81
CA ARG A 145 4.27 -14.30 15.47
C ARG A 145 2.76 -14.01 15.40
N LEU A 146 1.97 -14.87 16.04
CA LEU A 146 0.51 -14.90 15.95
C LEU A 146 -0.18 -13.58 16.34
N ASN A 147 0.33 -12.87 17.36
CA ASN A 147 -0.22 -11.58 17.79
C ASN A 147 -0.15 -10.51 16.69
N MET A 148 0.91 -10.51 15.88
CA MET A 148 1.06 -9.56 14.77
C MET A 148 0.12 -9.94 13.62
N ALA A 149 0.04 -11.23 13.28
CA ALA A 149 -0.88 -11.71 12.25
C ALA A 149 -2.35 -11.38 12.59
N ALA A 150 -2.79 -11.65 13.83
CA ALA A 150 -4.14 -11.33 14.29
C ALA A 150 -4.45 -9.83 14.20
N ARG A 151 -3.48 -8.97 14.53
CA ARG A 151 -3.62 -7.52 14.37
C ARG A 151 -3.86 -7.12 12.92
N TYR A 152 -3.12 -7.70 11.97
CA TYR A 152 -3.30 -7.38 10.55
C TYR A 152 -4.61 -7.93 9.99
N TYR A 153 -5.06 -9.11 10.41
CA TYR A 153 -6.40 -9.61 10.04
C TYR A 153 -7.53 -8.71 10.54
N LYS A 154 -7.42 -8.21 11.78
CA LYS A 154 -8.36 -7.23 12.31
C LYS A 154 -8.37 -5.96 11.43
N GLU A 155 -7.19 -5.45 11.08
CA GLU A 155 -7.05 -4.26 10.24
C GLU A 155 -7.60 -4.47 8.81
N ILE A 156 -7.44 -5.67 8.25
CA ILE A 156 -8.07 -6.06 6.98
C ILE A 156 -9.60 -6.03 7.10
N GLY A 157 -10.16 -6.58 8.18
CA GLY A 157 -11.60 -6.56 8.45
C GLY A 157 -12.16 -5.13 8.51
N GLU A 158 -11.47 -4.25 9.23
CA GLU A 158 -11.84 -2.82 9.32
C GLU A 158 -11.83 -2.12 7.94
N LEU A 159 -10.91 -2.49 7.04
CA LEU A 159 -10.89 -1.96 5.67
C LEU A 159 -12.07 -2.44 4.84
N TYR A 160 -12.46 -3.72 4.95
CA TYR A 160 -13.63 -4.24 4.24
C TYR A 160 -14.95 -3.63 4.73
N GLU A 161 -15.05 -3.29 6.02
CA GLU A 161 -16.22 -2.59 6.57
C GLU A 161 -16.37 -1.17 5.98
N VAL A 162 -15.24 -0.48 5.74
CA VAL A 162 -15.23 0.87 5.13
C VAL A 162 -15.60 0.82 3.65
N ASP A 163 -15.20 -0.21 2.92
CA ASP A 163 -15.48 -0.37 1.47
C ASP A 163 -16.89 -0.93 1.15
N GLN A 164 -17.76 -1.12 2.15
CA GLN A 164 -19.12 -1.67 2.02
C GLN A 164 -19.18 -3.04 1.31
N ASN A 165 -18.11 -3.83 1.34
CA ASN A 165 -18.07 -5.17 0.76
C ASN A 165 -18.28 -6.25 1.84
N LEU A 166 -19.40 -6.12 2.57
CA LEU A 166 -19.73 -6.89 3.79
C LEU A 166 -19.64 -8.42 3.62
N GLN A 167 -19.83 -8.95 2.41
CA GLN A 167 -19.75 -10.39 2.16
C GLN A 167 -18.32 -10.95 2.22
N GLN A 168 -17.31 -10.20 1.76
CA GLN A 168 -15.92 -10.68 1.77
C GLN A 168 -15.26 -10.60 3.15
N ALA A 169 -15.70 -9.67 4.01
CA ALA A 169 -15.20 -9.51 5.38
C ALA A 169 -15.49 -10.74 6.26
N ILE A 170 -16.71 -11.28 6.16
CA ILE A 170 -17.18 -12.40 6.98
C ILE A 170 -16.43 -13.69 6.65
N GLU A 171 -16.30 -14.02 5.37
CA GLU A 171 -15.61 -15.23 4.90
C GLU A 171 -14.14 -15.25 5.36
N LYS A 172 -13.46 -14.10 5.36
CA LYS A 172 -12.05 -14.01 5.73
C LYS A 172 -11.83 -14.07 7.24
N PHE A 173 -12.73 -13.49 8.04
CA PHE A 173 -12.68 -13.60 9.49
C PHE A 173 -12.89 -15.05 9.94
N GLU A 174 -13.84 -15.77 9.34
CA GLU A 174 -14.12 -17.19 9.63
C GLU A 174 -12.95 -18.10 9.26
N SER A 175 -12.21 -17.78 8.20
CA SER A 175 -11.01 -18.54 7.80
C SER A 175 -9.78 -18.33 8.70
N SER A 176 -9.83 -17.36 9.62
CA SER A 176 -8.70 -16.98 10.49
C SER A 176 -8.79 -17.53 11.93
N CYS A 177 -9.91 -18.17 12.27
CA CYS A 177 -10.14 -18.90 13.53
C CYS A 177 -9.81 -20.38 13.39
#